data_AF-A0A6C0HHT9-F1
#
_entry.id   AF-A0A6C0HHT9-F1
#
_cell.length_a   1.000
_cell.length_b   1.000
_cell.length_c   1.000
_cell.angle_alpha   90.00
_cell.angle_beta   90.00
_cell.angle_gamma   90.00
#
_symmetry.space_group_name_H-M   'P 1'
#
loop_
_entity.id
_entity.type
_entity.pdbx_description
1 polymer ?
#
loop_
_entity_poly.entity_id
_entity_poly.type
_entity_poly.pdbx_seq_one_letter_code
_entity_poly.pdbx_strand_id
1 'polypeptide(L)' 'MDDIQQTFFSPLGKQYCLYFYILSVIGLVLVAVVLVSALIIGITKRKGLDFYFAAIMGSLGYVIFYFQNRLLYSMCISSV' A
#
# COMPACT_ATOMS: atom_id res chain seq x y z
N MET A 1 16.34 22.03 14.31
CA MET A 1 15.18 21.39 13.65
C MET A 1 15.61 20.03 13.11
N ASP A 2 16.52 19.33 13.82
CA ASP A 2 17.35 18.26 13.27
C ASP A 2 17.13 16.94 14.05
N ASP A 3 16.67 17.01 15.29
CA ASP A 3 16.44 15.87 16.16
C ASP A 3 15.28 14.96 15.71
N ILE A 4 14.23 15.51 15.11
CA ILE A 4 13.11 14.69 14.61
C ILE A 4 13.53 13.83 13.43
N GLN A 5 14.40 14.34 12.56
CA GLN A 5 14.89 13.58 11.42
C GLN A 5 15.86 12.50 11.89
N GLN A 6 16.76 12.78 12.84
CA GLN A 6 17.72 11.77 13.28
C GLN A 6 17.09 10.67 14.16
N THR A 7 15.97 10.95 14.83
CA THR A 7 15.27 9.95 15.65
C THR A 7 14.33 9.06 14.81
N PHE A 8 13.64 9.63 13.81
CA PHE A 8 12.76 8.86 12.91
C PHE A 8 13.49 8.21 11.73
N PHE A 9 14.56 8.85 11.23
CA PHE A 9 15.46 8.32 10.19
C PHE A 9 16.77 7.79 10.79
N SER A 10 16.76 7.41 12.07
CA SER A 10 17.84 6.60 12.66
C SER A 10 18.01 5.34 11.79
N PRO A 11 19.24 4.87 11.51
CA PRO A 11 19.49 3.82 10.52
C PRO A 11 18.55 2.63 10.76
N LEU A 12 17.62 2.45 9.82
CA LEU A 12 16.63 1.39 9.85
C LEU A 12 17.36 0.06 10.02
N GLY A 13 17.31 -0.49 11.23
CA GLY A 13 17.86 -1.81 11.49
C GLY A 13 17.21 -2.84 10.56
N LYS A 14 17.94 -3.90 10.18
CA LYS A 14 17.47 -4.93 9.23
C LYS A 14 16.08 -5.51 9.54
N GLN A 15 15.66 -5.45 10.81
CA GLN A 15 14.34 -5.89 11.29
C GLN A 15 13.19 -5.11 10.64
N TYR A 16 13.38 -3.84 10.29
CA TYR A 16 12.36 -3.01 9.65
C TYR A 16 12.18 -3.34 8.16
N CYS A 17 13.17 -3.93 7.48
CA CYS A 17 12.99 -4.38 6.09
C CYS A 17 11.86 -5.41 6.00
N LEU A 18 11.85 -6.42 6.89
CA LEU A 18 10.79 -7.43 6.94
C LEU A 18 9.43 -6.79 7.23
N TYR A 19 9.39 -5.75 8.08
CA TYR A 19 8.16 -5.02 8.36
C TYR A 19 7.59 -4.33 7.11
N PHE A 20 8.41 -3.60 6.34
CA PHE A 20 7.97 -2.97 5.09
C PHE A 20 7.52 -3.99 4.05
N TYR A 21 8.17 -5.15 4.00
CA TYR A 21 7.72 -6.25 3.14
C TYR A 21 6.32 -6.74 3.54
N ILE A 22 6.09 -7.03 4.81
CA ILE A 22 4.77 -7.45 5.32
C ILE A 22 3.73 -6.37 5.02
N LEU A 23 4.06 -5.09 5.24
CA LEU A 23 3.16 -3.97 4.96
C LEU A 23 2.81 -3.86 3.47
N SER A 24 3.76 -4.13 2.58
CA SER A 24 3.52 -4.19 1.13
C SER A 24 2.54 -5.33 0.79
N VAL A 25 2.73 -6.51 1.36
CA VAL A 25 1.84 -7.67 1.13
C VAL A 25 0.43 -7.36 1.63
N ILE A 26 0.30 -6.73 2.80
CA ILE A 26 -1.00 -6.26 3.33
C ILE A 26 -1.64 -5.24 2.38
N GLY A 27 -0.88 -4.27 1.89
CA GLY A 27 -1.37 -3.29 0.91
C GLY A 27 -1.92 -3.96 -0.35
N LEU A 28 -1.23 -4.98 -0.86
CA LEU A 28 -1.67 -5.76 -2.03
C LEU A 28 -2.96 -6.55 -1.75
N VAL A 29 -3.06 -7.19 -0.58
CA VAL A 29 -4.29 -7.89 -0.15
C VAL A 29 -5.46 -6.92 -0.03
N LEU A 30 -5.24 -5.71 0.50
CA LEU A 30 -6.28 -4.68 0.59
C LEU A 30 -6.77 -4.23 -0.79
N VAL A 31 -5.86 -4.03 -1.76
CA VAL A 31 -6.24 -3.76 -3.16
C VAL A 31 -7.16 -4.87 -3.68
N ALA A 32 -6.78 -6.13 -3.48
CA ALA A 32 -7.57 -7.28 -3.93
C ALA A 32 -8.97 -7.30 -3.29
N VAL A 33 -9.06 -7.05 -1.98
CA VAL A 33 -10.35 -6.99 -1.27
C VAL A 33 -11.22 -5.85 -1.79
N VAL A 34 -10.66 -4.67 -2.04
CA VAL A 34 -11.40 -3.52 -2.59
C VAL A 34 -11.91 -3.81 -4.01
N LEU A 35 -11.07 -4.39 -4.87
CA LEU A 35 -11.48 -4.74 -6.24
C LEU A 35 -12.54 -5.84 -6.26
N VAL A 36 -12.39 -6.89 -5.46
CA VAL A 36 -13.36 -8.00 -5.38
C VAL A 36 -14.70 -7.50 -4.81
N SER A 37 -14.67 -6.71 -3.73
CA SER A 37 -15.90 -6.14 -3.16
C SER A 37 -16.58 -5.16 -4.12
N ALA A 38 -15.82 -4.34 -4.84
CA ALA A 38 -16.35 -3.46 -5.88
C ALA A 38 -16.99 -4.25 -7.03
N LEU A 39 -16.39 -5.35 -7.48
CA LEU A 39 -16.96 -6.21 -8.51
C LEU A 39 -18.26 -6.89 -8.05
N ILE A 40 -18.27 -7.49 -6.85
CA ILE A 40 -19.45 -8.17 -6.31
C ILE A 40 -20.60 -7.17 -6.16
N ILE A 41 -20.36 -6.03 -5.50
CA ILE A 41 -21.39 -5.02 -5.27
C ILE A 41 -21.82 -4.37 -6.58
N GLY A 42 -20.88 -4.11 -7.49
CA GLY A 42 -21.13 -3.53 -8.80
C GLY A 42 -22.06 -4.39 -9.65
N ILE A 43 -21.84 -5.71 -9.65
CA ILE A 43 -22.67 -6.69 -10.37
C ILE A 43 -24.02 -6.89 -9.67
N THR A 44 -24.04 -7.12 -8.35
CA THR A 44 -25.28 -7.42 -7.60
C THR A 44 -26.24 -6.24 -7.55
N LYS A 45 -25.75 -5.01 -7.40
CA LYS A 45 -26.59 -3.80 -7.32
C LYS A 45 -26.76 -3.10 -8.67
N ARG A 46 -26.19 -3.63 -9.77
CA ARG A 46 -26.15 -2.97 -11.10
C ARG A 46 -25.80 -1.48 -11.01
N LYS A 47 -24.75 -1.16 -10.26
CA LYS A 47 -24.33 0.25 -10.12
C LYS A 47 -23.76 0.77 -11.44
N GLY A 48 -24.03 2.05 -11.72
CA GLY A 48 -23.48 2.76 -12.87
C GLY A 48 -21.96 2.93 -12.81
N LEU A 49 -21.39 3.44 -13.90
CA LEU A 49 -19.95 3.63 -14.08
C LEU A 49 -19.31 4.49 -12.97
N ASP A 50 -20.05 5.42 -12.36
CA ASP A 50 -19.56 6.27 -11.26
C ASP A 50 -19.04 5.46 -10.07
N PHE A 51 -19.66 4.32 -9.76
CA PHE A 51 -19.23 3.45 -8.67
C PHE A 51 -17.90 2.74 -8.99
N TYR A 52 -17.73 2.32 -10.25
CA TYR A 52 -16.48 1.72 -10.70
C TYR A 52 -15.34 2.75 -10.73
N PHE A 53 -15.61 3.99 -11.15
CA PHE A 53 -14.65 5.08 -11.08
C PHE A 53 -14.22 5.37 -9.64
N ALA A 54 -15.16 5.46 -8.71
CA ALA A 54 -14.85 5.65 -7.29
C ALA A 54 -14.02 4.48 -6.72
N ALA A 55 -14.35 3.24 -7.08
CA ALA A 55 -13.62 2.05 -6.65
C ALA A 55 -12.19 2.01 -7.21
N ILE A 56 -12.01 2.36 -8.49
CA ILE A 56 -10.68 2.46 -9.13
C ILE A 56 -9.85 3.54 -8.44
N MET A 57 -10.44 4.70 -8.19
CA MET A 57 -9.74 5.83 -7.55
C MET A 57 -9.35 5.51 -6.10
N GLY A 58 -10.21 4.79 -5.37
CA GLY A 58 -9.86 4.24 -4.06
C GLY A 58 -8.75 3.18 -4.13
N SER A 59 -8.80 2.29 -5.13
CA SER A 59 -7.78 1.24 -5.31
C SER A 59 -6.41 1.82 -5.66
N LEU A 60 -6.36 2.94 -6.40
CA LEU A 60 -5.10 3.63 -6.72
C LEU A 60 -4.34 4.06 -5.46
N GLY A 61 -5.02 4.51 -4.40
CA GLY A 61 -4.37 4.83 -3.13
C GLY A 61 -3.68 3.63 -2.50
N TYR A 62 -4.33 2.46 -2.49
CA TYR A 62 -3.74 1.23 -1.97
C TYR A 62 -2.61 0.69 -2.87
N VAL A 63 -2.71 0.88 -4.20
CA VAL A 63 -1.64 0.53 -5.14
C VAL A 63 -0.40 1.39 -4.91
N ILE A 64 -0.57 2.70 -4.70
CA ILE A 64 0.53 3.61 -4.37
C ILE A 64 1.16 3.19 -3.03
N PHE A 65 0.34 2.84 -2.03
CA PHE A 65 0.83 2.35 -0.75
C PHE A 65 1.67 1.07 -0.90
N TYR A 66 1.21 0.10 -1.71
CA TYR A 66 2.01 -1.09 -2.05
C TYR A 66 3.34 -0.70 -2.71
N PHE A 67 3.29 0.18 -3.71
CA PHE A 67 4.48 0.58 -4.46
C PHE A 67 5.50 1.29 -3.57
N GLN A 68 5.04 2.18 -2.70
CA GLN A 68 5.89 2.86 -1.71
C GLN A 68 6.52 1.86 -0.75
N ASN A 69 5.76 0.94 -0.16
CA ASN A 69 6.32 -0.07 0.75
C ASN A 69 7.32 -1.03 0.06
N ARG A 70 7.09 -1.38 -1.21
CA ARG A 70 8.06 -2.17 -1.99
C ARG A 70 9.35 -1.39 -2.27
N LEU A 71 9.25 -0.09 -2.58
CA LEU A 71 10.42 0.77 -2.76
C LEU A 71 11.24 0.87 -1.48
N LEU A 72 10.58 1.11 -0.34
CA LEU A 72 11.21 1.13 0.99
C LEU A 72 11.91 -0.20 1.30
N TYR A 73 11.26 -1.32 1.03
CA TYR A 73 11.87 -2.64 1.18
C TYR A 73 13.12 -2.82 0.32
N SER A 74 13.06 -2.44 -0.96
CA SER A 74 14.20 -2.55 -1.88
C SER A 74 15.38 -1.67 -1.44
N MET A 75 15.11 -0.45 -0.98
CA MET A 75 16.14 0.45 -0.44
C MET A 75 16.76 -0.10 0.85
N CYS A 76 15.95 -0.69 1.72
CA CYS A 76 16.39 -1.28 2.98
C CYS A 76 17.31 -2.50 2.76
N ILE A 77 17.02 -3.34 1.76
CA ILE A 77 17.91 -4.45 1.38
C ILE A 77 19.18 -3.98 0.69
N SER A 78 19.12 -2.94 -0.17
CA SER A 78 20.30 -2.42 -0.87
C SER A 78 21.24 -1.59 0.01
N SER A 79 20.75 -1.06 1.14
CA SER A 79 21.54 -0.31 2.12
C SER A 79 22.34 -1.21 3.08
N VAL A 80 22.20 -2.54 2.96
CA VAL A 80 22.77 -3.56 3.85
C VAL A 80 23.96 -4.26 3.25
#